data_AF-A0A4U7D3Y6-F1
#
_entry.id   AF-A0A4U7D3Y6-F1
#
_cell.length_a   1.000
_cell.length_b   1.000
_cell.length_c   1.000
_cell.angle_alpha   90.00
_cell.angle_beta   90.00
_cell.angle_gamma   90.00
#
_symmetry.space_group_name_H-M   'P 1'
#
loop_
_entity.id
_entity.type
_entity.pdbx_description
1 polymer ?
#
loop_
_entity_poly.entity_id
_entity_poly.type
_entity_poly.pdbx_seq_one_letter_code
_entity_poly.pdbx_strand_id
1 'polypeptide(L)' 'YSRQLDNVAEHFGVDLDAPFEELDESIRRQFLYGTDDMVHFEWTTKNGTREKTERFEGVIPNLERRHVETDS' A
#
# COMPACT_ATOMS: atom_id res chain seq x y z
N TYR A 1 3.16 -7.86 -0.30
CA TYR A 1 2.69 -6.64 -0.99
C TYR A 1 1.17 -6.51 -0.86
N SER A 2 0.39 -7.57 -1.11
CA SER A 2 -1.07 -7.58 -0.87
C SER A 2 -1.48 -7.03 0.50
N ARG A 3 -0.90 -7.51 1.60
CA ARG A 3 -1.20 -7.00 2.96
C ARG A 3 -0.99 -5.50 3.15
N GLN A 4 -0.01 -4.91 2.46
CA GLN A 4 0.17 -3.45 2.53
C GLN A 4 -0.96 -2.74 1.79
N LEU A 5 -1.41 -3.28 0.67
CA LEU A 5 -2.56 -2.75 -0.07
C LEU A 5 -3.84 -2.88 0.74
N ASP A 6 -4.06 -4.00 1.46
CA ASP A 6 -5.19 -4.17 2.38
C ASP A 6 -5.22 -3.04 3.42
N ASN A 7 -4.11 -2.84 4.15
CA ASN A 7 -4.05 -1.80 5.17
C ASN A 7 -4.25 -0.37 4.60
N VAL A 8 -3.78 -0.12 3.37
CA VAL A 8 -4.01 1.17 2.68
C VAL A 8 -5.48 1.32 2.29
N ALA A 9 -6.12 0.24 1.82
CA ALA A 9 -7.53 0.23 1.48
C ALA A 9 -8.40 0.46 2.73
N GLU A 10 -8.09 -0.24 3.82
CA GLU A 10 -8.72 -0.04 5.13
C GLU A 10 -8.55 1.40 5.63
N HIS A 11 -7.35 1.99 5.48
CA HIS A 11 -7.08 3.38 5.87
C HIS A 11 -7.95 4.41 5.13
N PHE A 12 -8.20 4.19 3.83
CA PHE A 12 -9.07 5.06 3.03
C PHE A 12 -10.55 4.62 3.02
N GLY A 13 -10.89 3.50 3.66
CA GLY A 13 -12.24 2.95 3.68
C GLY A 13 -12.73 2.49 2.31
N VAL A 14 -11.83 1.96 1.47
CA VAL A 14 -12.15 1.47 0.12
C VAL A 14 -12.02 -0.05 0.03
N ASP A 15 -12.74 -0.64 -0.92
CA ASP A 15 -12.74 -2.07 -1.19
C ASP A 15 -11.74 -2.39 -2.31
N LEU A 16 -10.90 -3.42 -2.12
CA LEU A 16 -9.92 -3.87 -3.13
C LEU A 16 -10.53 -4.81 -4.19
N ASP A 17 -11.70 -5.38 -3.94
CA ASP A 17 -12.46 -6.16 -4.91
C ASP A 17 -13.25 -5.27 -5.89
N ALA A 18 -13.41 -3.98 -5.56
CA ALA A 18 -13.97 -3.00 -6.49
C ALA A 18 -12.99 -2.71 -7.64
N PRO A 19 -13.49 -2.54 -8.89
CA PRO A 19 -12.66 -2.08 -10.00
C PRO A 19 -11.86 -0.83 -9.65
N PHE A 20 -10.55 -0.87 -9.86
CA PHE A 20 -9.64 0.23 -9.51
C PHE A 20 -10.07 1.57 -10.11
N GLU A 21 -10.65 1.58 -11.31
CA GLU A 21 -11.11 2.77 -12.02
C GLU A 21 -12.29 3.47 -11.34
N GLU A 22 -13.05 2.77 -10.48
CA GLU A 22 -14.18 3.31 -9.73
C GLU A 22 -13.74 4.05 -8.46
N LEU A 23 -12.47 3.90 -8.05
CA LEU A 23 -11.92 4.65 -6.93
C LEU A 23 -11.74 6.13 -7.31
N ASP A 24 -11.97 7.01 -6.33
CA ASP A 24 -11.65 8.43 -6.46
C ASP A 24 -10.21 8.63 -6.97
N GLU A 25 -10.03 9.59 -7.87
CA GLU A 25 -8.72 9.86 -8.50
C GLU A 25 -7.63 10.16 -7.47
N SER A 26 -7.99 10.86 -6.38
CA SER A 26 -7.07 11.13 -5.26
C SER A 26 -6.62 9.84 -4.58
N ILE A 27 -7.52 8.89 -4.34
CA ILE A 27 -7.21 7.60 -3.71
C ILE A 27 -6.36 6.74 -4.66
N ARG A 28 -6.71 6.68 -5.95
CA ARG A 28 -5.89 5.98 -6.96
C ARG A 28 -4.46 6.49 -6.98
N ARG A 29 -4.26 7.81 -6.91
CA ARG A 29 -2.93 8.43 -6.82
C ARG A 29 -2.15 7.92 -5.61
N GLN A 30 -2.80 7.80 -4.45
CA GLN A 30 -2.18 7.34 -3.20
C GLN A 30 -1.69 5.89 -3.32
N PHE A 31 -2.46 5.01 -3.98
CA PHE A 31 -2.02 3.65 -4.27
C PHE A 31 -0.84 3.61 -5.24
N LEU A 32 -0.89 4.39 -6.32
CA LEU A 32 0.13 4.34 -7.37
C LEU A 32 1.46 4.96 -6.95
N TYR A 33 1.41 6.12 -6.30
CA TYR A 33 2.57 6.98 -6.04
C TYR A 33 2.88 7.20 -4.56
N GLY A 34 2.12 6.58 -3.67
CA GLY A 34 2.34 6.62 -2.23
C GLY A 34 1.42 7.57 -1.48
N THR A 35 1.30 7.36 -0.17
CA THR A 35 0.33 8.08 0.66
C THR A 35 0.90 9.39 1.22
N ASP A 36 0.07 10.43 1.21
CA ASP A 36 0.40 11.70 1.87
C ASP A 36 0.41 11.58 3.40
N ASP A 37 -0.48 10.75 3.94
CA ASP A 37 -0.64 10.48 5.36
C ASP A 37 0.04 9.18 5.80
N MET A 38 0.29 9.07 7.10
CA MET A 38 0.80 7.85 7.70
C MET A 38 -0.30 6.80 7.78
N VAL A 39 0.00 5.61 7.25
CA VAL A 39 -0.86 4.44 7.31
C VAL A 39 -0.38 3.53 8.43
N HIS A 40 -1.32 3.02 9.21
CA HIS A 40 -1.03 1.98 10.19
C HIS A 40 -1.07 0.63 9.47
N PHE A 41 0.06 -0.06 9.46
CA PHE A 41 0.18 -1.39 8.89
C PHE A 41 0.21 -2.41 10.00
N GLU A 42 -0.73 -3.34 9.97
CA GLU A 42 -0.79 -4.47 10.88
C GLU A 42 -0.67 -5.80 10.10
N TRP A 43 0.06 -6.76 10.65
CA TRP A 43 0.04 -8.13 10.15
C TRP A 43 0.15 -9.18 11.26
N THR A 44 -0.79 -10.11 11.22
CA THR A 44 -0.81 -11.27 12.10
C THR A 44 0.17 -12.34 11.61
N THR A 45 1.01 -12.81 12.53
CA THR A 45 1.93 -13.93 12.32
C THR A 45 1.68 -15.02 13.35
N LYS A 46 2.25 -16.22 13.13
CA LYS A 46 2.21 -17.30 14.12
C LYS A 46 2.79 -16.94 15.49
N ASN A 47 3.62 -15.88 15.56
CA ASN A 47 4.27 -15.41 16.77
C ASN A 47 3.60 -14.15 17.36
N GLY A 48 2.41 -13.79 16.88
CA GLY A 48 1.66 -12.62 17.31
C GLY A 48 1.54 -11.55 16.22
N THR A 49 0.92 -10.43 16.60
CA THR A 49 0.69 -9.27 15.75
C THR A 49 1.94 -8.39 15.69
N ARG A 50 2.25 -7.89 14.50
CA ARG A 50 3.27 -6.86 14.30
C ARG A 50 2.61 -5.66 13.65
N GLU A 51 3.04 -4.48 14.08
CA GLU A 51 2.52 -3.22 13.60
C GLU A 51 3.65 -2.27 13.20
N LYS A 52 3.38 -1.39 12.24
CA LYS A 52 4.25 -0.28 11.86
C LYS A 52 3.42 0.85 11.29
N THR A 53 3.70 2.08 11.70
CA THR A 53 3.07 3.28 11.13
C THR A 53 4.08 3.99 10.22
N GLU A 54 3.77 4.07 8.93
CA GLU A 54 4.61 4.74 7.93
C GLU A 54 3.78 5.19 6.73
N ARG A 55 4.37 6.00 5.84
CA ARG A 55 3.74 6.27 4.54
C ARG A 55 3.89 5.06 3.63
N PHE A 56 2.85 4.77 2.86
CA PHE A 56 2.96 3.80 1.78
C PHE A 56 3.84 4.39 0.66
N GLU A 57 4.82 3.63 0.18
CA GLU A 57 5.75 4.03 -0.89
C GLU A 57 5.04 4.24 -2.23
N GLY A 58 3.92 3.54 -2.46
CA GLY A 58 3.27 3.46 -3.76
C GLY A 58 3.75 2.27 -4.58
N VAL A 59 2.87 1.75 -5.43
CA VAL A 59 3.16 0.59 -6.29
C VAL A 59 4.26 0.93 -7.30
N ILE A 60 4.18 2.09 -7.94
CA ILE A 60 5.12 2.47 -9.02
C ILE A 60 6.54 2.69 -8.46
N PRO A 61 6.77 3.56 -7.45
CA PRO A 61 8.13 3.79 -6.95
C PRO A 61 8.77 2.51 -6.40
N ASN A 62 7.97 1.62 -5.80
CA ASN A 62 8.44 0.34 -5.32
C ASN A 62 8.90 -0.59 -6.44
N LEU A 63 8.16 -0.64 -7.56
CA LEU A 63 8.54 -1.43 -8.74
C LEU A 63 9.80 -0.87 -9.40
N GLU A 64 9.89 0.45 -9.54
CA GLU A 64 11.06 1.14 -10.10
C GLU A 64 12.31 0.84 -9.27
N ARG A 65 12.22 0.98 -7.94
CA ARG A 65 13.33 0.69 -7.02
C ARG A 65 13.79 -0.77 -7.13
N ARG A 66 12.85 -1.72 -7.08
CA ARG A 66 13.17 -3.15 -7.21
C ARG A 66 13.80 -3.50 -8.56
N HIS A 67 13.36 -2.85 -9.64
CA HIS A 67 13.93 -3.07 -10.96
C HIS A 67 15.39 -2.63 -11.01
N VAL A 68 15.70 -1.45 -10.48
CA VAL A 68 17.08 -0.93 -10.38
C VAL A 68 17.96 -1.78 -9.44
N GLU A 69 17.40 -2.28 -8.33
CA GLU A 69 18.13 -3.11 -7.36
C GLU A 69 18.43 -4.54 -7.87
N THR A 70 17.67 -5.06 -8.84
CA THR A 70 17.79 -6.46 -9.31
C THR A 70 18.85 -6.62 -10.43
N ASP A 71 19.31 -5.54 -11.06
CA ASP A 71 20.36 -5.56 -12.08
C ASP A 71 21.79 -5.56 -11.45
N SER A 72 21.95 -6.14 -10.26
CA SER A 72 23.21 -6.25 -9.49
C SER A 72 23.58 -7.68 -9.13
#